data_AF-A0A921K2A8-F1
#
_entry.id   AF-A0A921K2A8-F1
#
_cell.length_a   1.000
_cell.length_b   1.000
_cell.length_c   1.000
_cell.angle_alpha   90.00
_cell.angle_beta   90.00
_cell.angle_gamma   90.00
#
_symmetry.space_group_name_H-M   'P 1'
#
loop_
_entity.id
_entity.type
_entity.pdbx_description
1 polymer ?
#
loop_
_entity_poly.entity_id
_entity_poly.type
_entity_poly.pdbx_seq_one_letter_code
_entity_poly.pdbx_strand_id
1 'polypeptide(L)'
;MKKTLLRKAAMASLFTLMTLTVTKANAKETFIYGETDNGLIVSTLNEDGKTLTPKWKYEYQYDEQGRLTEKKAYRWNLQQQMWTPAYLLTIMSNDSICIMDYAEWNKLFL
;
A
#
# COMPACT_ATOMS: atom_id res chain seq x y z
N MET A 1 23.89 25.19 -26.86
CA MET A 1 22.60 25.83 -26.46
C MET A 1 21.72 24.79 -25.80
N LYS A 2 21.01 25.24 -24.76
CA LYS A 2 20.27 24.49 -23.74
C LYS A 2 19.15 23.60 -24.30
N LYS A 3 18.96 22.40 -23.71
CA LYS A 3 17.61 21.89 -23.43
C LYS A 3 17.51 21.64 -21.93
N THR A 4 16.95 22.65 -21.28
CA THR A 4 16.75 22.80 -19.84
C THR A 4 15.74 21.78 -19.30
N LEU A 5 16.17 21.09 -18.26
CA LEU A 5 15.41 20.63 -17.09
C LEU A 5 13.92 21.03 -17.07
N LEU A 6 13.03 20.06 -17.34
CA LEU A 6 11.68 20.05 -16.77
C LEU A 6 11.69 19.05 -15.62
N ARG A 7 12.28 19.49 -14.50
CA ARG A 7 12.08 18.89 -13.19
C ARG A 7 10.73 19.37 -12.65
N LYS A 8 9.94 18.42 -12.13
CA LYS A 8 8.77 18.61 -11.24
C LYS A 8 7.53 19.23 -11.90
N ALA A 9 6.77 18.41 -12.63
CA ALA A 9 5.34 18.64 -12.75
C ALA A 9 4.68 18.26 -11.41
N ALA A 10 3.88 19.19 -10.87
CA ALA A 10 3.26 19.11 -9.56
C ALA A 10 2.31 17.91 -9.44
N MET A 11 2.68 16.91 -8.63
CA MET A 11 1.73 15.92 -8.12
C MET A 11 0.98 16.58 -6.96
N ALA A 12 -0.11 17.28 -7.27
CA ALA A 12 -1.10 17.60 -6.26
C ALA A 12 -1.81 16.28 -5.89
N SER A 13 -1.30 15.60 -4.86
CA SER A 13 -1.83 14.33 -4.38
C SER A 13 -3.21 14.55 -3.77
N LEU A 14 -4.27 14.31 -4.54
CA LEU A 14 -5.63 14.28 -4.04
C LEU A 14 -5.78 12.94 -3.28
N PHE A 15 -5.77 12.97 -1.96
CA PHE A 15 -6.00 11.78 -1.14
C PHE A 15 -7.48 11.37 -1.26
N THR A 16 -7.80 10.44 -2.15
CA THR A 16 -9.14 9.85 -2.27
C THR A 16 -9.35 8.80 -1.18
N LEU A 17 -10.24 9.08 -0.21
CA LEU A 17 -10.59 8.15 0.86
C LEU A 17 -11.79 7.30 0.43
N MET A 18 -11.59 6.00 0.24
CA MET A 18 -12.68 5.06 -0.06
C MET A 18 -13.01 4.21 1.17
N THR A 19 -14.30 4.06 1.48
CA THR A 19 -14.79 3.25 2.60
C THR A 19 -15.45 1.97 2.08
N LEU A 20 -15.14 0.81 2.69
CA LEU A 20 -15.78 -0.47 2.37
C LEU A 20 -16.33 -1.11 3.66
N THR A 21 -17.63 -1.43 3.65
CA THR A 21 -18.31 -2.12 4.74
C THR A 21 -18.62 -3.55 4.31
N VAL A 22 -18.04 -4.56 4.98
CA VAL A 22 -18.32 -5.97 4.68
C VAL A 22 -19.57 -6.42 5.45
N THR A 23 -20.65 -6.70 4.74
CA THR A 23 -21.90 -7.23 5.32
C THR A 23 -22.12 -8.67 4.88
N LYS A 24 -21.30 -9.61 5.42
CA LYS A 24 -21.62 -11.05 5.69
C LYS A 24 -20.32 -11.84 5.97
N ALA A 25 -20.41 -12.73 6.97
CA ALA A 25 -19.35 -13.48 7.67
C ALA A 25 -18.63 -12.69 8.80
N ASN A 26 -19.26 -12.57 9.98
CA ASN A 26 -18.68 -12.22 11.30
C ASN A 26 -17.61 -11.10 11.41
N ALA A 27 -17.37 -10.29 10.39
CA ALA A 27 -16.41 -9.19 10.39
C ALA A 27 -17.17 -7.89 10.64
N LYS A 28 -17.12 -7.39 11.89
CA LYS A 28 -17.73 -6.13 12.33
C LYS A 28 -16.88 -4.89 11.96
N GLU A 29 -15.78 -5.07 11.22
CA GLU A 29 -14.79 -4.01 10.98
C GLU A 29 -15.08 -3.25 9.67
N THR A 30 -15.16 -1.92 9.76
CA THR A 30 -15.20 -1.03 8.59
C THR A 30 -13.77 -0.69 8.17
N PHE A 31 -13.41 -1.00 6.92
CA PHE A 31 -12.09 -0.68 6.37
C PHE A 31 -12.09 0.67 5.66
N ILE A 32 -11.02 1.43 5.90
CA ILE A 32 -10.78 2.75 5.36
C ILE A 32 -9.47 2.71 4.56
N TYR A 33 -9.54 3.11 3.29
CA TYR A 33 -8.45 3.06 2.33
C TYR A 33 -7.96 4.47 2.02
N GLY A 34 -6.74 4.80 2.43
CA GLY A 34 -6.09 6.07 2.13
C GLY A 34 -4.98 5.87 1.09
N GLU A 35 -5.19 6.37 -0.12
CA GLU A 35 -4.17 6.39 -1.17
C GLU A 35 -3.04 7.35 -0.81
N THR A 36 -1.80 6.98 -1.12
CA THR A 36 -0.62 7.86 -1.05
C THR A 36 0.00 7.95 -2.44
N ASP A 37 0.96 8.84 -2.67
CA ASP A 37 1.59 9.04 -3.99
C ASP A 37 1.91 7.74 -4.74
N ASN A 38 2.48 6.74 -4.06
CA ASN A 38 2.85 5.44 -4.62
C ASN A 38 2.43 4.27 -3.72
N GLY A 39 1.26 4.35 -3.08
CA GLY A 39 0.93 3.38 -2.05
C GLY A 39 -0.47 3.47 -1.49
N LEU A 40 -0.74 2.64 -0.50
CA LEU A 40 -2.06 2.54 0.13
C LEU A 40 -1.89 2.22 1.61
N ILE A 41 -2.60 2.96 2.46
CA ILE A 41 -2.76 2.63 3.88
C ILE A 41 -4.17 2.10 4.09
N VAL A 42 -4.28 0.95 4.74
CA VAL A 42 -5.54 0.34 5.17
C VAL A 42 -5.65 0.46 6.67
N SER A 43 -6.75 1.04 7.12
CA SER A 43 -7.08 1.20 8.53
C SER A 43 -8.48 0.66 8.83
N THR A 44 -8.78 0.40 10.10
CA THR A 44 -10.14 0.13 10.56
C THR A 44 -10.69 1.32 11.31
N LEU A 45 -11.97 1.63 11.08
CA LEU A 45 -12.72 2.56 11.93
C LEU A 45 -12.98 1.90 13.28
N ASN A 46 -12.59 2.57 14.36
CA ASN A 46 -12.80 2.08 15.71
C ASN A 46 -14.28 2.23 16.12
N GLU A 47 -14.69 1.55 17.19
CA GLU A 47 -16.09 1.53 17.64
C GLU A 47 -16.64 2.91 18.01
N ASP A 48 -15.76 3.87 18.33
CA ASP A 48 -16.14 5.27 18.58
C ASP A 48 -16.62 6.01 17.33
N GLY A 49 -16.46 5.42 16.14
CA GLY A 49 -16.82 5.99 14.85
C GLY A 49 -16.00 7.22 14.44
N LYS A 50 -14.91 7.53 15.16
CA LYS A 50 -14.12 8.76 15.00
C LYS A 50 -12.64 8.50 14.80
N THR A 51 -12.10 7.47 15.43
CA THR A 51 -10.67 7.17 15.38
C THR A 51 -10.38 5.98 14.47
N LEU A 52 -9.20 5.99 13.87
CA LEU A 52 -8.73 4.94 12.97
C LEU A 52 -7.56 4.20 13.59
N THR A 53 -7.55 2.87 13.42
CA THR A 53 -6.40 2.03 13.75
C THR A 53 -5.76 1.52 12.46
N PRO A 54 -4.48 1.85 12.16
CA PRO A 54 -3.79 1.32 10.99
C PRO A 54 -3.67 -0.21 11.05
N LYS A 55 -3.75 -0.87 9.89
CA LYS A 55 -3.61 -2.32 9.76
C LYS A 55 -2.51 -2.70 8.78
N TRP A 56 -2.57 -2.12 7.58
CA TRP A 56 -1.63 -2.41 6.50
C TRP A 56 -1.15 -1.15 5.82
N LYS A 57 0.09 -1.18 5.35
CA LYS A 57 0.65 -0.22 4.41
C LYS A 57 1.22 -0.97 3.22
N TYR A 58 0.95 -0.48 2.03
CA TYR A 58 1.51 -0.97 0.78
C TYR A 58 2.30 0.14 0.11
N GLU A 59 3.48 -0.20 -0.37
CA GLU A 59 4.31 0.63 -1.24
C GLU A 59 4.42 -0.08 -2.58
N TYR A 60 4.19 0.67 -3.66
CA TYR A 60 4.19 0.19 -5.02
C TYR A 60 5.40 0.76 -5.78
N GLN A 61 6.02 -0.08 -6.59
CA GLN A 61 6.99 0.35 -7.59
C GLN A 61 6.45 0.05 -8.98
N TYR A 62 6.78 0.95 -9.91
CA TYR A 62 6.34 0.87 -11.29
C TYR A 62 7.54 0.99 -12.22
N ASP A 63 7.48 0.34 -13.37
CA ASP A 63 8.46 0.55 -14.44
C ASP A 63 8.18 1.86 -15.21
N GLU A 64 9.03 2.15 -16.20
CA GLU A 64 8.90 3.34 -17.05
C GLU A 64 7.60 3.38 -17.88
N GLN A 65 6.96 2.22 -18.07
CA GLN A 65 5.67 2.07 -18.76
C GLN A 65 4.48 2.15 -17.79
N GLY A 66 4.72 2.36 -16.49
CA GLY A 66 3.69 2.46 -15.46
C GLY A 66 3.11 1.10 -15.02
N ARG A 67 3.77 -0.01 -15.33
CA ARG A 67 3.33 -1.35 -14.90
C ARG A 67 3.87 -1.63 -13.50
N LEU A 68 3.05 -2.24 -12.65
CA LEU A 68 3.43 -2.62 -11.29
C LEU A 68 4.54 -3.67 -11.33
N THR A 69 5.70 -3.35 -10.77
CA THR A 69 6.86 -4.26 -10.69
C THR A 69 7.07 -4.79 -9.28
N GLU A 70 6.70 -4.03 -8.25
CA GLU A 70 6.80 -4.49 -6.87
C GLU A 70 5.63 -4.00 -6.02
N LYS A 71 5.19 -4.85 -5.09
CA LYS A 71 4.31 -4.47 -3.99
C LYS A 71 4.94 -4.91 -2.67
N LYS A 72 5.40 -3.95 -1.88
CA LYS A 72 5.93 -4.18 -0.55
C LYS A 72 4.86 -3.92 0.50
N ALA A 73 4.61 -4.90 1.37
CA ALA A 73 3.59 -4.83 2.40
C ALA A 73 4.21 -4.72 3.80
N TYR A 74 3.59 -3.89 4.63
CA TYR A 74 3.93 -3.71 6.03
C TYR A 74 2.69 -3.93 6.89
N ARG A 75 2.86 -4.58 8.03
CA ARG A 75 1.84 -4.72 9.08
C ARG A 75 2.07 -3.66 10.15
N TRP A 76 0.99 -3.09 10.67
CA TRP A 76 1.07 -2.22 11.83
C TRP A 76 1.32 -3.05 13.09
N ASN A 77 2.43 -2.81 13.79
CA ASN A 77 2.68 -3.36 15.10
C ASN A 77 2.04 -2.44 16.15
N LEU A 78 0.95 -2.91 16.78
CA LEU A 78 0.23 -2.13 17.79
C LEU A 78 1.05 -1.89 19.07
N GLN A 79 1.92 -2.83 19.44
CA GLN A 79 2.72 -2.72 20.68
C GLN A 79 3.87 -1.73 20.51
N GLN A 80 4.56 -1.79 19.38
CA GLN A 80 5.70 -0.92 19.07
C GLN A 80 5.27 0.40 18.38
N GLN A 81 4.00 0.51 17.99
CA GLN A 81 3.45 1.64 17.23
C GLN A 81 4.26 1.98 15.98
N MET A 82 4.62 0.95 15.19
CA MET A 82 5.43 1.11 13.98
C MET A 82 5.04 0.12 12.88
N TRP A 83 5.43 0.43 11.64
CA TRP A 83 5.27 -0.44 10.49
C TRP A 83 6.38 -1.49 10.44
N THR A 84 6.02 -2.76 10.49
CA THR A 84 6.96 -3.88 10.33
C THR A 84 6.80 -4.50 8.94
N PRO A 85 7.90 -4.74 8.19
CA PRO A 85 7.83 -5.45 6.91
C PRO A 85 7.15 -6.80 7.06
N ALA A 86 6.25 -7.12 6.14
CA ALA A 86 5.51 -8.38 6.15
C ALA A 86 5.92 -9.25 4.96
N TYR A 87 5.70 -8.77 3.74
CA TYR A 87 6.06 -9.50 2.54
C TYR A 87 6.41 -8.55 1.39
N LEU A 88 7.08 -9.10 0.39
CA LEU A 88 7.35 -8.47 -0.89
C LEU A 88 6.75 -9.35 -1.99
N LEU A 89 6.05 -8.71 -2.91
CA LEU A 89 5.69 -9.27 -4.20
C LEU A 89 6.55 -8.61 -5.27
N THR A 90 7.22 -9.40 -6.09
CA THR A 90 7.91 -8.93 -7.29
C THR A 90 7.19 -9.47 -8.52
N ILE A 91 6.88 -8.59 -9.46
CA ILE A 91 6.03 -8.87 -10.60
C ILE A 91 6.82 -8.60 -11.87
N MET A 92 6.94 -9.63 -12.71
CA MET A 92 7.52 -9.54 -14.03
C MET A 92 6.44 -9.86 -15.05
N SER A 93 6.07 -8.86 -15.84
CA SER A 93 5.04 -9.01 -16.88
C SER A 93 5.60 -8.72 -18.27
N ASN A 94 5.25 -9.57 -19.23
CA ASN A 94 5.36 -9.32 -20.66
C ASN A 94 3.96 -9.39 -21.30
N ASP A 95 3.89 -9.27 -22.63
CA ASP A 95 2.62 -9.18 -23.37
C ASP A 95 1.72 -10.44 -23.26
N SER A 96 2.23 -11.54 -22.69
CA SER A 96 1.49 -12.82 -22.63
C SER A 96 1.53 -13.51 -21.27
N ILE A 97 2.52 -13.20 -20.44
CA ILE A 97 2.78 -13.89 -19.17
C ILE A 97 3.05 -12.85 -18.08
N CYS A 98 2.46 -13.10 -16.91
CA CYS A 98 2.75 -12.39 -15.67
C CYS A 98 3.27 -13.42 -14.65
N ILE A 99 4.50 -13.21 -14.17
CA ILE A 99 5.13 -14.00 -13.11
C ILE A 99 5.13 -13.15 -11.85
N MET A 100 4.72 -13.74 -10.73
CA MET A 100 4.69 -13.08 -9.43
C MET A 100 5.43 -13.95 -8.41
N ASP A 101 6.49 -13.40 -7.84
CA ASP A 101 7.25 -14.01 -6.76
C ASP A 101 6.81 -13.44 -5.41
N TYR A 102 6.65 -14.31 -4.41
CA TYR A 102 6.30 -13.95 -3.03
C TYR A 102 7.43 -14.28 -2.07
N ALA A 103 7.83 -13.30 -1.26
CA ALA A 103 8.78 -13.48 -0.17
C ALA A 103 8.23 -12.86 1.12
N GLU A 104 8.24 -13.62 2.23
CA GLU A 104 7.83 -13.13 3.54
C GLU A 104 9.05 -12.79 4.40
N TRP A 105 8.96 -11.70 5.17
CA TRP A 105 10.02 -11.34 6.11
C TRP A 105 10.09 -12.34 7.27
N ASN A 106 11.30 -12.82 7.55
CA ASN A 106 11.51 -13.69 8.69
C ASN A 106 11.47 -12.86 9.99
N LYS A 107 10.51 -13.19 10.87
CA LYS A 107 10.26 -12.51 12.14
C LYS A 107 11.36 -12.68 13.17
N LEU A 108 12.30 -13.62 12.98
CA LEU A 108 13.41 -13.87 13.91
C LEU A 108 14.55 -12.86 13.78
N PHE A 109 14.51 -11.97 12.77
CA PHE A 109 15.58 -11.00 12.50
C PHE A 109 15.07 -9.53 12.56
N LEU A 110 14.02 -9.27 13.34
CA LEU A 110 13.36 -7.97 13.49
C LEU A 110 13.22 -7.55 14.96
#